data_AF-A0A968QWK0-F1
#
_entry.id   AF-A0A968QWK0-F1
#
_cell.length_a   1.000
_cell.length_b   1.000
_cell.length_c   1.000
_cell.angle_alpha   90.00
_cell.angle_beta   90.00
_cell.angle_gamma   90.00
#
_symmetry.space_group_name_H-M   'P 1'
#
loop_
_entity.id
_entity.type
_entity.pdbx_description
1 polymer ?
#
loop_
_entity_poly.entity_id
_entity_poly.type
_entity_poly.pdbx_seq_one_letter_code
_entity_poly.pdbx_strand_id
1 'polypeptide(L)'
;MEEYLPVSRPNRSPDDMISVIIPKQIRHPMGIAMNKVINTIETSVELDTAAIIAPGLFGSAIIDGKITLLPDMYRLFEIVAPEWYKPDPPLPLPRGEAARKRRVLLAEDTPFFRMIEGEYLSSAV
;
A
#
# COMPACT_ATOMS: atom_id res chain seq x y z
N MET A 1 -3.19 8.92 -7.37
CA MET A 1 -2.13 9.05 -6.33
C MET A 1 -2.27 10.36 -5.58
N GLU A 2 -2.26 11.51 -6.26
CA GLU A 2 -2.39 12.85 -5.64
C GLU A 2 -3.70 13.09 -4.86
N GLU A 3 -4.75 12.34 -5.18
CA GLU A 3 -6.05 12.44 -4.48
C GLU A 3 -6.10 11.56 -3.22
N TYR A 4 -5.14 10.64 -3.05
CA TYR A 4 -5.17 9.59 -2.02
C TYR A 4 -3.91 9.60 -1.14
N LEU A 5 -2.84 10.25 -1.59
CA LEU A 5 -1.58 10.41 -0.87
C LEU A 5 -1.27 11.91 -0.69
N PRO A 6 -0.55 12.29 0.38
CA PRO A 6 -0.16 13.67 0.65
C PRO A 6 0.98 14.14 -0.28
N VAL A 7 0.72 14.16 -1.59
CA VAL A 7 1.67 14.55 -2.63
C VAL A 7 1.07 15.67 -3.48
N SER A 8 1.90 16.62 -3.88
CA SER A 8 1.47 17.75 -4.71
C SER A 8 1.15 17.30 -6.13
N ARG A 9 0.14 17.93 -6.74
CA ARG A 9 -0.09 17.80 -8.17
C ARG A 9 1.08 18.42 -8.93
N PRO A 10 1.74 17.69 -9.84
CA PRO A 10 2.80 18.26 -10.64
C PRO A 10 2.20 19.26 -11.63
N ASN A 11 2.88 20.40 -11.82
CA ASN A 11 2.56 21.32 -12.90
C ASN A 11 3.03 20.67 -14.22
N ARG A 12 2.07 20.23 -15.06
CA ARG A 12 2.36 19.49 -16.29
C ARG A 12 2.11 20.34 -17.53
N SER A 13 3.05 20.33 -18.47
CA SER A 13 2.88 20.79 -19.85
C SER A 13 2.27 19.66 -20.71
N PRO A 14 1.52 19.97 -21.80
CA PRO A 14 1.07 18.95 -22.75
C PRO A 14 2.19 18.09 -23.35
N ASP A 15 3.41 18.63 -23.41
CA ASP A 15 4.60 17.94 -23.95
C ASP A 15 5.35 17.11 -22.89
N ASP A 16 4.89 17.11 -21.64
CA ASP A 16 5.58 16.38 -20.57
C ASP A 16 5.37 14.86 -20.70
N MET A 17 6.47 14.14 -20.62
CA MET A 17 6.46 12.68 -20.55
C MET A 17 5.94 12.22 -19.19
N ILE A 18 4.94 11.33 -19.20
CA ILE A 18 4.43 10.66 -18.00
C ILE A 18 4.98 9.24 -17.97
N SER A 19 5.61 8.88 -16.85
CA SER A 19 6.03 7.51 -16.56
C SER A 19 4.91 6.77 -15.85
N VAL A 20 4.73 5.48 -16.15
CA VAL A 20 3.73 4.64 -15.48
C VAL A 20 4.40 3.38 -14.95
N ILE A 21 4.26 3.12 -13.65
CA ILE A 21 4.59 1.81 -13.08
C ILE A 21 3.37 0.91 -13.20
N ILE A 22 3.55 -0.26 -13.78
CA ILE A 22 2.52 -1.31 -13.87
C ILE A 22 2.95 -2.46 -12.95
N PRO A 23 2.35 -2.59 -11.75
CA PRO A 23 2.62 -3.72 -10.87
C PRO A 23 2.23 -5.02 -11.55
N LYS A 24 3.04 -6.06 -11.33
CA LYS A 24 2.75 -7.41 -11.79
C LYS A 24 1.96 -8.16 -10.71
N GLN A 25 1.25 -9.22 -11.11
CA GLN A 25 0.54 -10.13 -10.19
C GLN A 25 -0.59 -9.48 -9.38
N ILE A 26 -1.26 -8.47 -9.95
CA ILE A 26 -2.50 -7.91 -9.41
C ILE A 26 -3.71 -8.45 -10.17
N ARG A 27 -4.82 -8.69 -9.47
CA ARG A 27 -6.06 -9.24 -10.04
C ARG A 27 -6.66 -8.33 -11.12
N HIS A 28 -6.58 -7.02 -10.92
CA HIS A 28 -7.05 -5.99 -11.83
C HIS A 28 -5.85 -5.13 -12.25
N PRO A 29 -5.49 -5.10 -13.55
CA PRO A 29 -4.37 -4.27 -14.02
C PRO A 29 -4.59 -2.79 -13.68
N MET A 30 -3.61 -2.18 -13.02
CA MET A 30 -3.59 -0.77 -12.64
C MET A 30 -2.21 -0.17 -12.89
N GLY A 31 -2.19 1.13 -13.18
CA GLY A 31 -0.98 1.89 -13.40
C GLY A 31 -0.83 3.02 -12.38
N ILE A 32 0.40 3.21 -11.88
CA ILE A 32 0.76 4.36 -11.06
C ILE A 32 1.45 5.38 -11.95
N ALA A 33 0.77 6.47 -12.26
CA ALA A 33 1.32 7.59 -13.03
C ALA A 33 2.24 8.46 -12.17
N MET A 34 3.40 8.80 -12.71
CA MET A 34 4.42 9.62 -12.06
C MET A 34 5.26 10.39 -13.09
N ASN A 35 6.01 11.37 -12.62
CA ASN A 35 6.82 12.20 -13.51
C ASN A 35 8.01 11.42 -14.07
N LYS A 36 8.84 10.84 -13.20
CA LYS A 36 10.05 10.10 -13.61
C LYS A 36 10.52 9.13 -12.54
N VAL A 37 11.18 8.06 -12.96
CA VAL A 37 11.98 7.20 -12.09
C VAL A 37 13.33 7.87 -11.87
N ILE A 38 13.73 8.07 -10.61
CA ILE A 38 14.99 8.74 -10.28
C ILE A 38 16.16 7.77 -10.26
N ASN A 39 16.02 6.66 -9.53
CA ASN A 39 17.05 5.65 -9.34
C ASN A 39 16.44 4.33 -8.83
N THR A 40 17.31 3.34 -8.63
CA THR A 40 17.04 2.13 -7.84
C THR A 40 18.23 1.97 -6.91
N ILE A 41 17.96 1.81 -5.62
CA ILE A 41 19.00 1.71 -4.59
C ILE A 41 18.74 0.48 -3.73
N GLU A 42 19.81 -0.09 -3.19
CA GLU A 42 19.75 -1.11 -2.14
C GLU A 42 20.24 -0.45 -0.84
N THR A 43 19.39 -0.39 0.18
CA THR A 43 19.72 0.26 1.45
C THR A 43 18.88 -0.29 2.59
N SER A 44 19.39 -0.19 3.81
CA SER A 44 18.59 -0.41 5.02
C SER A 44 17.86 0.87 5.37
N VAL A 45 16.57 0.78 5.62
CA VAL A 45 15.71 1.94 5.85
C VAL A 45 15.07 1.84 7.23
N GLU A 46 15.18 2.91 8.02
CA GLU A 46 14.35 3.06 9.22
C GLU A 46 13.02 3.68 8.81
N LEU A 47 11.95 2.89 8.96
CA LEU A 47 10.60 3.31 8.62
C LEU A 47 9.99 4.12 9.78
N ASP A 48 9.62 5.37 9.50
CA ASP A 48 8.80 6.20 10.37
C ASP A 48 7.32 6.05 9.98
N THR A 49 6.56 5.39 10.85
CA THR A 49 5.12 5.14 10.69
C THR A 49 4.24 6.15 11.44
N ALA A 50 4.83 7.16 12.10
CA ALA A 50 4.13 8.07 13.00
C ALA A 50 4.04 9.50 12.46
N ALA A 51 5.06 9.99 11.74
CA ALA A 51 5.09 11.39 11.32
C ALA A 51 4.14 11.72 10.15
N ILE A 52 4.13 10.89 9.11
CA ILE A 52 3.30 11.09 7.91
C ILE A 52 2.42 9.86 7.72
N ILE A 53 1.15 10.00 8.07
CA ILE A 53 0.18 8.91 8.06
C ILE A 53 -0.89 9.20 7.00
N ALA A 54 -1.06 8.27 6.07
CA ALA A 54 -2.19 8.26 5.15
C ALA A 54 -2.59 6.80 4.84
N PRO A 55 -3.87 6.51 4.57
CA PRO A 55 -4.34 5.14 4.32
C PRO A 55 -3.62 4.38 3.20
N GLY A 56 -2.96 5.07 2.26
CA GLY A 56 -2.16 4.46 1.19
C GLY A 56 -0.65 4.46 1.41
N LEU A 57 -0.17 4.68 2.64
CA LEU A 57 1.26 4.67 2.99
C LEU A 57 1.55 3.64 4.07
N PHE A 58 2.69 2.96 3.94
CA PHE A 58 3.33 2.29 5.08
C PHE A 58 3.92 3.31 6.06
N GLY A 59 4.39 4.44 5.53
CA GLY A 59 5.01 5.50 6.29
C GLY A 59 5.99 6.30 5.43
N SER A 60 7.05 6.79 6.07
CA SER A 60 8.10 7.55 5.41
C SER A 60 9.48 7.14 5.89
N ALA A 61 10.50 7.51 5.13
CA ALA A 61 11.88 7.29 5.49
C ALA A 61 12.77 8.43 4.99
N ILE A 62 13.93 8.62 5.63
CA ILE A 62 14.97 9.51 5.12
C ILE A 62 15.90 8.72 4.20
N ILE A 63 15.87 9.07 2.92
CA ILE A 63 16.75 8.49 1.88
C ILE A 63 17.46 9.65 1.19
N ASP A 64 18.79 9.62 1.14
CA ASP A 64 19.63 10.70 0.59
C ASP A 64 19.29 12.10 1.16
N GLY A 65 19.01 12.16 2.47
CA GLY A 65 18.65 13.40 3.16
C GLY A 65 17.27 13.94 2.81
N LYS A 66 16.42 13.15 2.13
CA LYS A 66 15.07 13.54 1.73
C LYS A 66 14.04 12.62 2.36
N ILE A 67 12.93 13.22 2.80
CA ILE A 67 11.73 12.46 3.17
C ILE A 67 11.21 11.76 1.92
N THR A 68 11.14 10.42 1.99
CA THR A 68 10.63 9.54 0.95
C THR A 68 9.41 8.82 1.48
N LEU A 69 8.28 8.96 0.81
CA LEU A 69 7.05 8.26 1.16
C LEU A 69 7.08 6.84 0.62
N LEU A 70 6.69 5.87 1.45
CA LEU A 70 6.66 4.46 1.10
C LEU A 70 5.19 4.04 0.89
N PRO A 71 4.73 3.93 -0.36
CA PRO A 71 3.33 3.61 -0.65
C PRO A 71 2.98 2.17 -0.29
N ASP A 72 1.83 1.99 0.36
CA ASP A 72 1.18 0.70 0.51
C ASP A 72 0.30 0.45 -0.72
N MET A 73 0.81 -0.32 -1.66
CA MET A 73 0.13 -0.57 -2.93
C MET A 73 -1.20 -1.30 -2.75
N TYR A 74 -1.30 -2.23 -1.79
CA TYR A 74 -2.53 -3.00 -1.58
C TYR A 74 -3.63 -2.09 -1.05
N ARG A 75 -3.37 -1.35 0.03
CA ARG A 75 -4.35 -0.38 0.55
C ARG A 75 -4.68 0.70 -0.46
N LEU A 76 -3.68 1.22 -1.18
CA LEU A 76 -3.91 2.25 -2.19
C LEU A 76 -4.91 1.78 -3.26
N PHE A 77 -4.81 0.52 -3.69
CA PHE A 77 -5.72 -0.06 -4.66
C PHE A 77 -7.12 -0.31 -4.11
N GLU A 78 -7.24 -0.77 -2.88
CA GLU A 78 -8.54 -0.90 -2.20
C GLU A 78 -9.28 0.44 -2.09
N ILE A 79 -8.55 1.53 -1.84
CA ILE A 79 -9.13 2.88 -1.72
C ILE A 79 -9.53 3.43 -3.09
N VAL A 80 -8.70 3.21 -4.11
CA VAL A 80 -8.90 3.76 -5.46
C VAL A 80 -10.05 3.05 -6.20
N ALA A 81 -10.14 1.73 -6.07
CA ALA A 81 -11.12 0.91 -6.78
C ALA A 81 -11.80 -0.08 -5.82
N PRO A 82 -12.55 0.41 -4.81
CA PRO A 82 -13.11 -0.43 -3.77
C PRO A 82 -13.99 -1.55 -4.33
N GLU A 83 -14.70 -1.32 -5.43
CA GLU A 83 -15.50 -2.31 -6.14
C GLU A 83 -14.73 -3.54 -6.62
N TRP A 84 -13.43 -3.44 -6.86
CA TRP A 84 -12.57 -4.56 -7.27
C TRP A 84 -12.08 -5.39 -6.09
N TYR A 85 -12.10 -4.80 -4.90
CA TYR A 85 -11.56 -5.38 -3.66
C TYR A 85 -12.63 -5.62 -2.60
N LYS A 86 -13.92 -5.51 -2.95
CA LYS A 86 -15.01 -5.86 -2.03
C LYS A 86 -14.81 -7.30 -1.56
N PRO A 87 -14.68 -7.55 -0.24
CA PRO A 87 -14.64 -8.91 0.26
C PRO A 87 -15.95 -9.60 -0.12
N ASP A 88 -15.84 -10.89 -0.46
CA ASP A 88 -17.02 -11.73 -0.58
C ASP A 88 -17.82 -11.65 0.73
N PRO A 89 -19.17 -11.72 0.67
CA PRO A 89 -19.99 -11.77 1.87
C PRO A 89 -19.43 -12.85 2.80
N PRO A 90 -19.26 -12.57 4.10
CA PRO A 90 -18.75 -13.56 5.02
C PRO A 90 -19.61 -14.81 4.90
N LEU A 91 -18.97 -15.97 4.73
CA LEU A 91 -19.66 -17.26 4.74
C LEU A 91 -20.58 -17.29 5.97
N PRO A 92 -21.86 -17.70 5.82
CA PRO A 92 -22.77 -17.73 6.94
C PRO A 92 -22.13 -18.52 8.07
N LEU A 93 -21.90 -17.86 9.21
CA LEU A 93 -21.44 -18.55 10.41
C LEU A 93 -22.51 -19.60 10.76
N PRO A 94 -22.12 -20.84 11.09
CA PRO A 94 -23.06 -21.81 11.64
C PRO A 94 -23.84 -21.17 12.80
N ARG A 95 -25.16 -21.29 12.75
CA ARG A 95 -26.08 -20.64 13.69
C ARG A 95 -25.70 -21.04 15.14
N GLY A 96 -25.20 -20.08 15.92
CA GLY A 96 -24.85 -20.28 17.33
C GLY A 96 -23.38 -20.01 17.70
N GLU A 97 -22.49 -19.78 16.73
CA GLU A 97 -21.12 -19.36 17.04
C GLU A 97 -21.05 -17.82 17.13
N ALA A 98 -20.93 -17.30 18.35
CA ALA A 98 -20.48 -15.93 18.56
C ALA A 98 -19.11 -15.74 17.86
N ALA A 99 -18.87 -14.56 17.28
CA ALA A 99 -17.62 -14.23 16.58
C ALA A 99 -16.41 -14.55 17.46
N ARG A 100 -15.80 -15.73 17.24
CA ARG A 100 -14.73 -16.24 18.08
C ARG A 100 -13.45 -15.49 17.73
N LYS A 101 -12.78 -14.92 18.74
CA LYS A 101 -11.48 -14.25 18.58
C LYS A 101 -10.51 -15.21 17.88
N ARG A 102 -10.16 -14.91 16.62
CA ARG A 102 -9.23 -15.71 15.82
C ARG A 102 -7.81 -15.33 16.19
N ARG A 103 -6.92 -16.32 16.29
CA ARG A 103 -5.48 -16.12 16.45
C ARG A 103 -4.83 -16.57 15.16
N VAL A 104 -4.13 -15.67 14.49
CA VAL A 104 -3.38 -15.95 13.26
C VAL A 104 -1.91 -16.07 13.61
N LEU A 105 -1.25 -17.14 13.15
CA LEU A 105 0.19 -17.30 13.22
C LEU A 105 0.76 -16.90 11.85
N LEU A 106 1.48 -15.77 11.82
CA LEU A 106 2.18 -15.31 10.63
C LEU A 106 3.64 -15.78 10.68
N ALA A 107 4.02 -16.66 9.77
CA ALA A 107 5.37 -17.19 9.64
C ALA A 107 5.94 -16.78 8.27
N GLU A 108 6.64 -15.65 8.25
CA GLU A 108 7.21 -15.06 7.05
C GLU A 108 8.70 -14.72 7.34
N ASP A 109 9.60 -15.13 6.45
CA ASP A 109 11.06 -15.10 6.61
C ASP A 109 11.73 -13.75 6.28
N THR A 110 11.04 -12.91 5.52
CA THR A 110 11.43 -11.60 5.04
C THR A 110 10.81 -10.50 5.91
N PRO A 111 11.61 -9.70 6.65
CA PRO A 111 11.08 -8.69 7.55
C PRO A 111 10.06 -7.73 6.94
N PHE A 112 10.26 -7.36 5.67
CA PHE A 112 9.35 -6.49 4.93
C PHE A 112 7.98 -7.13 4.68
N PHE A 113 7.92 -8.36 4.16
CA PHE A 113 6.65 -9.03 3.89
C PHE A 113 5.91 -9.38 5.18
N ARG A 114 6.62 -9.83 6.22
CA ARG A 114 6.03 -10.02 7.54
C ARG A 114 5.34 -8.76 8.09
N MET A 115 5.94 -7.59 7.87
CA MET A 115 5.33 -6.31 8.25
C MET A 115 4.06 -6.03 7.44
N ILE A 116 4.13 -6.15 6.10
CA ILE A 116 2.98 -5.91 5.21
C ILE A 116 1.81 -6.84 5.54
N GLU A 117 2.08 -8.14 5.61
CA GLU A 117 1.05 -9.15 5.86
C GLU A 117 0.48 -9.02 7.27
N GLY A 118 1.31 -8.69 8.26
CA GLY A 118 0.87 -8.44 9.63
C GLY A 118 -0.09 -7.26 9.74
N GLU A 119 0.23 -6.14 9.10
CA GLU A 119 -0.63 -4.96 9.04
C GLU A 119 -1.95 -5.24 8.29
N TYR A 120 -1.87 -5.94 7.15
CA TYR A 120 -3.04 -6.33 6.37
C TYR A 120 -3.99 -7.20 7.19
N LEU A 121 -3.47 -8.28 7.79
CA LEU A 121 -4.24 -9.20 8.61
C LEU A 121 -4.85 -8.52 9.84
N SER A 122 -4.16 -7.53 10.43
CA SER A 122 -4.69 -6.77 11.58
C SER A 122 -5.83 -5.84 11.18
N SER A 123 -5.84 -5.34 9.95
CA SER A 123 -6.91 -4.46 9.44
C SER A 123 -8.19 -5.22 9.02
N ALA A 124 -8.10 -6.54 8.81
CA ALA A 124 -9.20 -7.39 8.36
C ALA A 124 -10.02 -8.02 9.51
N VAL A 125 -9.71 -7.71 10.77
CA VAL A 125 -10.32 -8.31 11.98
C VAL A 125 -11.32 -7.35 12.64
#